data_AF-A0ABD5W0H2-F1
#
_entry.id   AF-A0ABD5W0H2-F1
#
_cell.length_a   1.000
_cell.length_b   1.000
_cell.length_c   1.000
_cell.angle_alpha   90.00
_cell.angle_beta   90.00
_cell.angle_gamma   90.00
#
_symmetry.space_group_name_H-M   'P 1'
#
loop_
_entity.id
_entity.type
_entity.pdbx_description
1 polymer ?
#
loop_
_entity_poly.entity_id
_entity_poly.type
_entity_poly.pdbx_seq_one_letter_code
_entity_poly.pdbx_strand_id
1 'polypeptide(L)'
;MEVVVDATDACGERARILNLPSEASRFGFDGFADENLAAGDDSIISKGTSGSTWEVGVLHVENKNTFEAGESFEFRIASTECGLNDGDKIDVDLVHTTTNSVMVTQELRVRN
;
A
#
# COMPACT_ATOMS: atom_id res chain seq x y z
N MET A 1 0.84 9.24 -8.51
CA MET A 1 1.73 8.17 -8.05
C MET A 1 0.87 6.97 -7.72
N GLU A 2 1.40 5.76 -7.90
CA GLU A 2 0.77 4.54 -7.42
C GLU A 2 1.84 3.63 -6.80
N VAL A 3 1.41 2.76 -5.89
CA VAL A 3 2.23 1.70 -5.33
C VAL A 3 1.71 0.39 -5.91
N VAL A 4 2.59 -0.44 -6.45
CA VAL A 4 2.24 -1.77 -6.93
C VAL A 4 2.92 -2.80 -6.04
N VAL A 5 2.14 -3.76 -5.59
CA VAL A 5 2.61 -4.87 -4.76
C VAL A 5 2.41 -6.15 -5.55
N ASP A 6 3.51 -6.75 -5.99
CA ASP A 6 3.52 -8.02 -6.69
C ASP A 6 3.91 -9.14 -5.73
N ALA A 7 2.93 -9.96 -5.38
CA ALA A 7 3.08 -11.16 -4.57
C ALA A 7 2.75 -12.41 -5.40
N THR A 8 2.87 -12.34 -6.73
CA THR A 8 2.49 -13.44 -7.63
C THR A 8 3.30 -14.70 -7.33
N ASP A 9 4.58 -14.54 -7.02
CA ASP A 9 5.48 -15.65 -6.65
C ASP A 9 5.12 -16.29 -5.30
N ALA A 10 4.45 -15.54 -4.40
CA ALA A 10 4.09 -15.98 -3.05
C ALA A 10 2.69 -16.61 -3.01
N CYS A 11 1.68 -15.86 -3.47
CA CYS A 11 0.27 -16.24 -3.35
C CYS A 11 -0.53 -16.06 -4.65
N GLY A 12 0.12 -15.70 -5.76
CA GLY A 12 -0.54 -15.50 -7.06
C GLY A 12 -1.24 -14.14 -7.23
N GLU A 13 -1.08 -13.23 -6.26
CA GLU A 13 -1.80 -11.97 -6.20
C GLU A 13 -0.93 -10.77 -6.59
N ARG A 14 -1.58 -9.76 -7.18
CA ARG A 14 -0.96 -8.47 -7.49
C ARG A 14 -1.96 -7.35 -7.21
N ALA A 15 -1.58 -6.41 -6.35
CA ALA A 15 -2.42 -5.29 -5.97
C ALA A 15 -1.80 -3.94 -6.32
N ARG A 16 -2.65 -2.91 -6.42
CA ARG A 16 -2.25 -1.54 -6.72
C ARG A 16 -2.97 -0.59 -5.78
N ILE A 17 -2.21 0.34 -5.21
CA ILE A 17 -2.70 1.51 -4.47
C ILE A 17 -2.62 2.72 -5.39
N LEU A 18 -3.77 3.29 -5.73
CA LEU A 18 -3.98 4.35 -6.72
C LEU A 18 -4.65 5.57 -6.09
N ASN A 19 -4.83 6.61 -6.91
CA ASN A 19 -5.53 7.85 -6.55
C ASN A 19 -4.99 8.45 -5.25
N LEU A 20 -3.67 8.42 -5.10
CA LEU A 20 -2.98 8.99 -3.93
C LEU A 20 -2.79 10.50 -4.11
N PRO A 21 -2.93 11.30 -3.04
CA PRO A 21 -3.16 10.90 -1.64
C PRO A 21 -4.58 10.36 -1.38
N SER A 22 -4.75 9.53 -0.35
CA SER A 22 -6.07 9.14 0.13
C SER A 22 -6.72 10.26 0.94
N GLU A 23 -8.04 10.37 0.85
CA GLU A 23 -8.91 11.24 1.66
C GLU A 23 -9.68 10.45 2.74
N ALA A 24 -9.36 9.17 2.88
CA ALA A 24 -10.13 8.25 3.69
C ALA A 24 -9.74 8.33 5.17
N SER A 25 -10.57 9.02 5.96
CA SER A 25 -10.52 8.95 7.43
C SER A 25 -11.69 8.12 7.96
N ARG A 26 -11.41 7.06 8.72
CA ARG A 26 -12.43 6.20 9.37
C ARG A 26 -12.19 6.16 10.87
N PHE A 27 -13.18 6.61 11.65
CA PHE A 27 -13.12 6.62 13.13
C PHE A 27 -11.89 7.35 13.70
N GLY A 28 -11.42 8.41 13.03
CA GLY A 28 -10.24 9.17 13.44
C GLY A 28 -8.90 8.54 13.07
N PHE A 29 -8.90 7.58 12.15
CA PHE A 29 -7.69 6.96 11.59
C PHE A 29 -7.66 7.17 10.07
N ASP A 30 -6.50 7.58 9.57
CA ASP A 30 -6.24 7.79 8.15
C ASP A 30 -5.79 6.49 7.49
N GLY A 31 -6.42 6.12 6.38
CA GLY A 31 -6.15 4.86 5.69
C GLY A 31 -6.41 4.97 4.19
N PHE A 32 -6.99 3.92 3.61
CA PHE A 32 -7.38 3.87 2.21
C PHE A 32 -8.89 3.64 2.05
N ALA A 33 -9.49 4.24 1.03
CA ALA A 33 -10.85 3.91 0.58
C ALA A 33 -10.83 2.90 -0.58
N ASP A 34 -12.00 2.43 -0.99
CA ASP A 34 -12.16 1.57 -2.17
C ASP A 34 -11.53 2.17 -3.42
N GLU A 35 -11.74 3.47 -3.68
CA GLU A 35 -11.16 4.12 -4.85
C GLU A 35 -9.62 4.18 -4.84
N ASN A 36 -8.98 3.94 -3.68
CA ASN A 36 -7.53 3.87 -3.59
C ASN A 36 -6.99 2.48 -3.89
N LEU A 37 -7.82 1.44 -3.96
CA LEU A 37 -7.40 0.08 -4.21
C LEU A 37 -7.97 -0.40 -5.55
N ALA A 38 -7.13 -0.89 -6.47
CA ALA A 38 -7.62 -1.32 -7.80
C ALA A 38 -8.71 -2.40 -7.72
N ALA A 39 -8.62 -3.26 -6.70
CA ALA A 39 -9.59 -4.33 -6.43
C ALA A 39 -10.62 -3.96 -5.34
N GLY A 40 -10.61 -2.73 -4.82
CA GLY A 40 -11.51 -2.29 -3.75
C GLY A 40 -11.37 -3.14 -2.48
N ASP A 41 -12.48 -3.68 -1.98
CA ASP A 41 -12.53 -4.61 -0.84
C ASP A 41 -11.83 -5.96 -1.10
N ASP A 42 -11.75 -6.41 -2.36
CA ASP A 42 -11.10 -7.68 -2.76
C ASP A 42 -9.57 -7.53 -2.93
N SER A 43 -9.01 -6.45 -2.40
CA SER A 43 -7.57 -6.17 -2.50
C SER A 43 -6.82 -6.83 -1.35
N ILE A 44 -5.69 -7.45 -1.68
CA ILE A 44 -4.74 -7.93 -0.66
C ILE A 44 -4.13 -6.79 0.18
N ILE A 45 -4.39 -5.52 -0.12
CA ILE A 45 -3.94 -4.37 0.68
C ILE A 45 -5.00 -4.00 1.72
N SER A 46 -4.59 -3.90 2.98
CA SER A 46 -5.46 -3.45 4.05
C SER A 46 -5.82 -1.97 3.89
N LYS A 47 -7.12 -1.66 3.98
CA LYS A 47 -7.63 -0.29 4.05
C LYS A 47 -7.31 0.45 5.35
N GLY A 48 -6.87 -0.28 6.38
CA GLY A 48 -6.76 0.24 7.73
C GLY A 48 -8.11 0.22 8.45
N THR A 49 -8.04 0.10 9.77
CA THR A 49 -9.19 0.03 10.69
C THR A 49 -8.87 0.81 11.96
N SER A 50 -9.88 1.06 12.82
CA SER A 50 -9.72 1.81 14.07
C SER A 50 -8.71 1.23 15.08
N GLY A 51 -8.17 0.02 14.83
CA GLY A 51 -7.11 -0.59 15.62
C GLY A 51 -5.79 -0.77 14.87
N SER A 52 -5.66 -0.21 13.67
CA SER A 52 -4.42 -0.30 12.89
C SER A 52 -3.29 0.48 13.58
N THR A 53 -2.12 -0.15 13.71
CA THR A 53 -0.94 0.44 14.35
C THR A 53 0.05 1.04 13.35
N TRP A 54 -0.23 0.91 12.06
CA TRP A 54 0.54 1.48 10.97
C TRP A 54 -0.09 2.80 10.54
N GLU A 55 0.67 3.66 9.87
CA GLU A 55 0.18 4.96 9.42
C GLU A 55 0.43 5.13 7.93
N VAL A 56 -0.61 5.49 7.18
CA VAL A 56 -0.52 5.77 5.73
C VAL A 56 0.39 6.98 5.44
N GLY A 57 0.61 7.84 6.44
CA GLY A 57 1.57 8.94 6.41
C GLY A 57 1.35 9.88 5.23
N VAL A 58 2.44 10.23 4.56
CA VAL A 58 2.47 11.13 3.38
C VAL A 58 1.56 10.70 2.21
N LEU A 59 1.02 9.49 2.24
CA LEU A 59 0.02 9.04 1.27
C LEU A 59 -1.42 9.47 1.62
N HIS A 60 -1.63 10.31 2.64
CA HIS A 60 -2.93 10.88 3.02
C HIS A 60 -2.97 12.42 2.88
N VAL A 61 -4.15 12.97 2.56
CA VAL A 61 -4.32 14.40 2.24
C VAL A 61 -3.96 15.36 3.38
N GLU A 62 -4.05 14.91 4.63
CA GLU A 62 -3.70 15.74 5.79
C GLU A 62 -2.22 16.16 5.77
N ASN A 63 -1.37 15.40 5.06
CA ASN A 63 0.05 15.70 4.84
C ASN A 63 0.31 16.63 3.63
N LYS A 64 -0.71 17.40 3.21
CA LYS A 64 -0.63 18.52 2.25
C LYS A 64 0.01 18.20 0.90
N ASN A 65 0.12 16.92 0.52
CA ASN A 65 0.84 16.48 -0.68
C ASN A 65 2.31 16.91 -0.73
N THR A 66 2.96 17.02 0.42
CA THR A 66 4.37 17.41 0.52
C THR A 66 5.15 16.39 1.33
N PHE A 67 6.41 16.14 0.95
CA PHE A 67 7.36 15.34 1.73
C PHE A 67 8.32 16.27 2.48
N GLU A 68 8.42 16.09 3.79
CA GLU A 68 9.52 16.59 4.61
C GLU A 68 10.57 15.50 4.84
N ALA A 69 11.81 15.92 5.13
CA ALA A 69 12.89 14.99 5.39
C ALA A 69 12.62 14.21 6.68
N GLY A 70 12.60 12.88 6.58
CA GLY A 70 12.33 11.98 7.71
C GLY A 70 10.90 11.46 7.79
N GLU A 71 10.01 11.91 6.91
CA GLU A 71 8.67 11.34 6.80
C GLU A 71 8.67 9.96 6.13
N SER A 72 7.66 9.16 6.46
CA SER A 72 7.45 7.82 5.93
C SER A 72 5.97 7.58 5.66
N PHE A 73 5.68 6.53 4.90
CA PHE A 73 4.36 5.94 4.78
C PHE A 73 4.47 4.44 5.00
N GLU A 74 3.40 3.85 5.51
CA GLU A 74 3.24 2.41 5.59
C GLU A 74 1.97 1.98 4.85
N PHE A 75 1.99 0.75 4.35
CA PHE A 75 0.79 0.02 3.94
C PHE A 75 0.95 -1.43 4.43
N ARG A 76 -0.15 -2.17 4.52
CA ARG A 76 -0.13 -3.56 4.97
C ARG A 76 -0.78 -4.47 3.94
N ILE A 77 -0.17 -5.64 3.74
CA ILE A 77 -0.80 -6.75 3.03
C ILE A 77 -1.69 -7.48 4.05
N ALA A 78 -2.97 -7.65 3.75
CA ALA A 78 -3.93 -8.35 4.58
C ALA A 78 -3.61 -9.85 4.62
N SER A 79 -3.64 -10.43 5.82
CA SER A 79 -3.28 -11.83 6.03
C SER A 79 -4.31 -12.85 5.56
N THR A 80 -5.51 -12.41 5.20
CA THR A 80 -6.67 -13.30 4.96
C THR A 80 -6.78 -13.78 3.52
N GLU A 81 -6.33 -12.98 2.56
CA GLU A 81 -6.50 -13.29 1.12
C GLU A 81 -5.21 -13.81 0.49
N CYS A 82 -4.05 -13.34 0.98
CA CYS A 82 -2.73 -13.78 0.54
C CYS A 82 -2.00 -14.48 1.70
N GLY A 83 -1.94 -15.82 1.63
CA GLY A 83 -1.20 -16.63 2.59
C GLY A 83 0.30 -16.51 2.34
N LEU A 84 0.99 -15.70 3.14
CA LEU A 84 2.43 -15.46 3.04
C LEU A 84 3.21 -16.37 4.01
N ASN A 85 4.22 -17.06 3.49
CA ASN A 85 5.12 -17.94 4.24
C ASN A 85 6.51 -17.30 4.40
N ASP A 86 7.25 -17.74 5.42
CA ASP A 86 8.64 -17.30 5.63
C ASP A 86 9.51 -17.53 4.39
N GLY A 87 10.17 -16.47 3.95
CA GLY A 87 11.08 -16.49 2.80
C GLY A 87 10.43 -16.16 1.45
N ASP A 88 9.09 -16.08 1.39
CA ASP A 88 8.36 -15.66 0.20
C ASP A 88 8.84 -14.28 -0.27
N LYS A 89 8.88 -14.11 -1.59
CA LYS A 89 9.34 -12.90 -2.25
C LYS A 89 8.14 -12.01 -2.60
N ILE A 90 8.29 -10.71 -2.35
CA ILE A 90 7.32 -9.68 -2.74
C ILE A 90 8.10 -8.53 -3.37
N ASP A 91 7.68 -8.09 -4.55
CA ASP A 91 8.23 -6.90 -5.20
C ASP A 91 7.28 -5.72 -4.98
N VAL A 92 7.83 -4.59 -4.53
CA VAL A 92 7.10 -3.33 -4.33
C VAL A 92 7.64 -2.28 -5.28
N ASP A 93 6.79 -1.82 -6.19
CA ASP A 93 7.12 -0.78 -7.16
C ASP A 93 6.43 0.54 -6.82
N LEU A 94 7.19 1.63 -6.86
CA LEU A 94 6.65 2.99 -6.84
C LEU A 94 6.59 3.52 -8.27
N VAL A 95 5.39 3.80 -8.78
CA VAL A 95 5.20 4.19 -10.17
C VAL A 95 4.74 5.64 -10.28
N HIS A 96 5.43 6.40 -11.14
CA HIS A 96 5.02 7.75 -11.51
C HIS A 96 3.90 7.67 -12.56
N THR A 97 2.67 7.91 -12.12
CA THR A 97 1.44 7.68 -12.91
C THR A 97 1.37 8.48 -14.21
N THR A 98 1.94 9.69 -14.27
CA THR A 98 1.89 10.54 -15.47
C THR A 98 2.79 10.02 -16.60
N THR A 99 3.93 9.43 -16.27
CA THR A 99 4.89 8.90 -17.26
C THR A 99 4.87 7.38 -17.36
N ASN A 100 4.13 6.71 -16.47
CA ASN A 100 4.10 5.26 -16.29
C ASN A 100 5.49 4.65 -16.06
N SER A 101 6.41 5.39 -15.43
CA SER A 101 7.76 4.93 -15.13
C SER A 101 7.86 4.42 -13.70
N VAL A 102 8.51 3.26 -13.52
CA VAL A 102 8.89 2.74 -12.20
C VAL A 102 10.04 3.59 -11.66
N MET A 103 9.80 4.25 -10.54
CA MET A 103 10.75 5.13 -9.86
C MET A 103 11.63 4.37 -8.89
N VAL A 104 11.04 3.39 -8.20
CA VAL A 104 11.69 2.53 -7.21
C VAL A 104 11.12 1.14 -7.36
N THR A 105 11.99 0.13 -7.32
CA THR A 105 11.62 -1.29 -7.12
C THR A 105 12.34 -1.77 -5.88
N GLN A 106 11.59 -2.36 -4.96
CA GLN A 106 12.12 -2.96 -3.75
C GLN A 106 11.68 -4.42 -3.68
N GLU A 107 12.65 -5.33 -3.74
CA GLU A 107 12.44 -6.75 -3.41
C GLU A 107 12.43 -6.90 -1.88
N LEU A 108 11.39 -7.52 -1.34
CA LEU A 108 11.20 -7.82 0.08
C LEU A 108 11.04 -9.33 0.29
N ARG A 109 11.38 -9.78 1.51
CA ARG A 109 11.17 -11.16 1.95
C ARG A 109 10.32 -11.21 3.20
N VAL A 110 9.32 -12.09 3.19
CA VAL A 110 8.43 -12.32 4.33
C VAL A 110 9.19 -12.97 5.48
N ARG A 111 8.91 -12.49 6.69
CA ARG A 111 9.40 -13.04 7.95
C ARG A 111 8.31 -12.93 9.01
N ASN A 112 7.88 -14.06 9.55
CA ASN A 112 6.91 -14.17 10.63
C ASN A 112 7.58 -14.20 12.02
#